data_AF-V7BIK1-F1
#
_entry.id   AF-V7BIK1-F1
#
_cell.length_a   1.000
_cell.length_b   1.000
_cell.length_c   1.000
_cell.angle_alpha   90.00
_cell.angle_beta   90.00
_cell.angle_gamma   90.00
#
_symmetry.space_group_name_H-M   'P 1'
#
loop_
_entity.id
_entity.type
_entity.pdbx_description
1 polymer ?
#
loop_
_entity_poly.entity_id
_entity_poly.type
_entity_poly.pdbx_seq_one_letter_code
_entity_poly.pdbx_strand_id
1 'polypeptide(L)'
;MQTKTLEDANKDKTHSVLTFDRRNTGFIVEEIEHSIEIQPIGRFLVRLDQLWCECSKFQKLHLICSHVLVACNHAHHDFDMCIAPVYTLEHVSHGYEGLFVELRNERV
;
A
#
# COMPACT_ATOMS: atom_id res chain seq x y z
N MET A 1 -4.38 0.17 28.76
CA MET A 1 -5.09 0.29 27.46
C MET A 1 -4.08 -0.06 26.38
N GLN A 2 -4.26 -1.19 25.70
CA GLN A 2 -3.28 -1.75 24.76
C GLN A 2 -3.42 -1.05 23.40
N THR A 3 -2.40 -0.30 23.01
CA THR A 3 -2.15 0.04 21.61
C THR A 3 -1.67 -1.22 20.90
N LYS A 4 -2.60 -1.99 20.34
CA LYS A 4 -2.26 -3.05 19.39
C LYS A 4 -1.99 -2.38 18.05
N THR A 5 -0.71 -2.25 17.77
CA THR A 5 -0.10 -1.80 16.52
C THR A 5 -0.73 -2.51 15.32
N LEU A 6 -1.07 -1.75 14.27
CA LEU A 6 -1.58 -2.24 12.99
C LEU A 6 -0.49 -2.98 12.17
N GLU A 7 0.64 -3.32 12.77
CA GLU A 7 1.89 -3.67 12.07
C GLU A 7 2.36 -5.11 12.28
N ASP A 8 1.76 -5.88 13.20
CA ASP A 8 2.27 -7.21 13.56
C ASP A 8 1.89 -8.35 12.57
N ALA A 9 1.16 -8.07 11.49
CA ALA A 9 0.68 -9.12 10.56
C ALA A 9 1.49 -9.25 9.26
N ASN A 10 2.57 -8.47 9.07
CA ASN A 10 3.26 -8.35 7.78
C ASN A 10 4.76 -8.70 7.82
N LYS A 11 5.28 -9.21 8.95
CA LYS A 11 6.72 -9.34 9.14
C LYS A 11 7.37 -10.49 8.36
N ASP A 12 6.61 -11.52 7.98
CA ASP A 12 7.16 -12.76 7.38
C ASP A 12 6.54 -13.15 6.02
N LYS A 13 5.96 -12.19 5.30
CA LYS A 13 5.26 -12.47 4.02
C LYS A 13 5.93 -11.83 2.81
N THR A 14 6.28 -12.64 1.83
CA THR A 14 6.84 -12.18 0.54
C THR A 14 5.79 -12.22 -0.55
N HIS A 15 5.87 -11.27 -1.48
CA HIS A 15 4.92 -11.09 -2.56
C HIS A 15 5.65 -11.07 -3.90
N SER A 16 5.15 -11.80 -4.91
CA SER A 16 5.75 -11.84 -6.25
C SER A 16 4.68 -11.88 -7.34
N VAL A 17 4.97 -11.31 -8.51
CA VAL A 17 4.07 -11.39 -9.67
C VAL A 17 4.24 -12.75 -10.35
N LEU A 18 3.16 -13.52 -10.45
CA LEU A 18 3.14 -14.80 -11.18
C LEU A 18 2.79 -14.61 -12.65
N THR A 19 1.77 -13.81 -12.93
CA THR A 19 1.29 -13.55 -14.29
C THR A 19 0.95 -12.08 -14.46
N PHE A 20 1.18 -11.59 -15.68
CA PHE A 20 0.85 -10.24 -16.08
C PHE A 20 0.17 -10.26 -17.45
N ASP A 21 -1.08 -9.79 -17.50
CA ASP A 21 -1.81 -9.49 -18.72
C ASP A 21 -1.67 -8.00 -19.05
N ARG A 22 -0.83 -7.72 -20.05
CA ARG A 22 -0.57 -6.36 -20.52
C ARG A 22 -1.79 -5.67 -21.11
N ARG A 23 -2.76 -6.39 -21.67
CA ARG A 23 -3.96 -5.78 -22.29
C ARG A 23 -4.90 -5.17 -21.26
N ASN A 24 -4.98 -5.82 -20.11
CA ASN A 24 -5.94 -5.52 -19.07
C ASN A 24 -5.29 -4.93 -17.81
N THR A 25 -3.97 -4.73 -17.83
CA THR A 25 -3.17 -4.36 -16.64
C THR A 25 -3.48 -5.26 -15.43
N GLY A 26 -3.73 -6.54 -15.72
CA GLY A 26 -4.11 -7.55 -14.73
C GLY A 26 -2.88 -8.30 -14.25
N PHE A 27 -2.73 -8.42 -12.94
CA PHE A 27 -1.61 -9.13 -12.31
C PHE A 27 -2.15 -10.18 -11.37
N ILE A 28 -1.58 -11.39 -11.40
CA ILE A 28 -1.74 -12.35 -10.33
C ILE A 28 -0.52 -12.24 -9.43
N VAL A 29 -0.72 -11.87 -8.18
CA VAL A 29 0.34 -11.75 -7.17
C VAL A 29 0.22 -12.91 -6.21
N GLU A 30 1.30 -13.66 -6.01
CA GLU A 30 1.40 -14.71 -5.01
C GLU A 30 1.88 -14.14 -3.69
N GLU A 31 1.24 -14.55 -2.60
CA GLU A 31 1.65 -14.25 -1.23
C GLU A 31 2.20 -15.54 -0.61
N ILE A 32 3.41 -15.45 -0.07
CA ILE A 32 4.16 -16.57 0.50
C ILE A 32 4.45 -16.25 1.96
N GLU A 33 4.12 -17.17 2.87
CA GLU A 33 4.58 -17.09 4.27
C GLU A 33 5.93 -17.77 4.40
N HIS A 34 6.90 -17.07 4.98
CA HIS A 34 8.17 -17.68 5.38
C HIS A 34 8.00 -18.39 6.73
N SER A 35 7.31 -19.51 6.70
CA SER A 35 7.38 -20.51 7.78
C SER A 35 8.53 -21.49 7.51
N ILE A 36 8.75 -22.49 8.39
CA ILE A 36 9.76 -23.54 8.20
C ILE A 36 9.62 -24.22 6.82
N GLU A 37 8.43 -24.20 6.22
CA GLU A 37 8.17 -24.54 4.83
C GLU A 37 7.63 -23.33 4.07
N ILE A 38 8.17 -23.08 2.87
CA ILE A 38 7.69 -22.03 1.94
C ILE A 38 6.34 -22.49 1.40
N GLN A 39 5.25 -21.93 1.91
CA GLN A 39 3.90 -22.28 1.47
C GLN A 39 3.19 -21.04 0.88
N PRO A 40 2.67 -21.12 -0.36
CA PRO A 40 1.84 -20.06 -0.90
C PRO A 40 0.55 -19.98 -0.08
N ILE A 41 0.32 -18.81 0.51
CA ILE A 41 -0.87 -18.51 1.33
C ILE A 41 -2.06 -18.20 0.42
N GLY A 42 -1.79 -17.59 -0.73
CA GLY A 42 -2.84 -17.18 -1.64
C GLY A 42 -2.31 -16.53 -2.90
N ARG A 43 -3.22 -16.40 -3.86
CA ARG A 43 -3.02 -15.66 -5.11
C ARG A 43 -4.10 -14.60 -5.18
N PHE A 44 -3.69 -13.40 -5.53
CA PHE A 44 -4.56 -12.23 -5.53
C PHE A 44 -4.53 -11.58 -6.89
N LEU A 45 -5.72 -11.34 -7.45
CA LEU A 45 -5.85 -10.53 -8.64
C LEU A 45 -5.70 -9.04 -8.31
N VAL A 46 -4.84 -8.36 -9.05
CA VAL A 46 -4.67 -6.91 -9.02
C VAL A 46 -4.98 -6.36 -10.41
N ARG A 47 -5.76 -5.28 -10.46
CA ARG A 47 -6.09 -4.53 -11.67
C ARG A 47 -5.74 -3.07 -11.45
N LEU A 48 -4.61 -2.64 -12.01
CA LEU A 48 -4.09 -1.29 -11.81
C LEU A 48 -4.97 -0.23 -12.49
N ASP A 49 -5.52 -0.54 -13.67
CA ASP A 49 -6.49 0.31 -14.38
C ASP A 49 -7.74 0.66 -13.56
N GLN A 50 -8.13 -0.23 -12.65
CA GLN A 50 -9.33 -0.09 -11.83
C GLN A 50 -9.02 0.29 -10.38
N LEU A 51 -7.74 0.52 -10.05
CA LEU A 51 -7.28 0.70 -8.68
C LEU A 51 -7.89 -0.36 -7.74
N TRP A 52 -7.75 -1.62 -8.15
CA TRP A 52 -8.46 -2.74 -7.51
C TRP A 52 -7.50 -3.89 -7.17
N CYS A 53 -7.68 -4.44 -5.97
CA CYS A 53 -7.04 -5.66 -5.50
C CYS A 53 -8.05 -6.58 -4.80
N GLU A 54 -7.99 -7.87 -5.07
CA GLU A 54 -8.87 -8.87 -4.47
C GLU A 54 -8.79 -8.92 -2.94
N CYS A 55 -7.67 -8.51 -2.34
CA CYS A 55 -7.52 -8.46 -0.88
C CYS A 55 -8.42 -7.43 -0.17
N SER A 56 -9.16 -6.61 -0.92
CA SER A 56 -10.12 -5.60 -0.45
C SER A 56 -9.54 -4.46 0.41
N LYS A 57 -8.30 -4.57 0.90
CA LYS A 57 -7.63 -3.53 1.70
C LYS A 57 -7.49 -2.25 0.90
N PHE A 58 -7.13 -2.37 -0.37
CA PHE A 58 -6.89 -1.23 -1.24
C PHE A 58 -8.16 -0.37 -1.40
N GLN A 59 -9.30 -1.01 -1.63
CA GLN A 59 -10.59 -0.34 -1.84
C GLN A 59 -11.16 0.22 -0.54
N LYS A 60 -10.89 -0.42 0.60
CA LYS A 60 -11.41 0.03 1.90
C LYS A 60 -10.61 1.17 2.51
N LEU A 61 -9.30 1.16 2.35
CA LEU A 61 -8.40 2.13 2.97
C LEU A 61 -7.96 3.23 2.02
N HIS A 62 -8.21 3.08 0.72
CA HIS A 62 -7.68 3.98 -0.30
C HIS A 62 -6.14 4.17 -0.21
N LEU A 63 -5.46 3.13 0.28
CA LEU A 63 -4.02 3.03 0.47
C LEU A 63 -3.48 1.80 -0.27
N ILE A 64 -2.28 1.94 -0.85
CA ILE A 64 -1.60 0.85 -1.55
C ILE A 64 -1.41 -0.35 -0.62
N CYS A 65 -1.89 -1.52 -1.01
CA CYS A 65 -1.56 -2.79 -0.35
C CYS A 65 -0.27 -3.39 -0.95
N SER A 66 0.34 -4.37 -0.26
CA SER A 66 1.55 -5.05 -0.72
C SER A 66 1.40 -5.67 -2.12
N HIS A 67 0.22 -6.22 -2.45
CA HIS A 67 -0.05 -6.77 -3.78
C HIS A 67 0.02 -5.71 -4.89
N VAL A 68 -0.58 -4.54 -4.65
CA VAL A 68 -0.56 -3.41 -5.60
C VAL A 68 0.85 -2.85 -5.74
N LEU A 69 1.60 -2.74 -4.64
CA LEU A 69 2.98 -2.28 -4.66
C LEU A 69 3.86 -3.14 -5.57
N VAL A 70 3.74 -4.47 -5.45
CA VAL A 70 4.50 -5.42 -6.28
C VAL A 70 4.08 -5.35 -7.75
N ALA A 71 2.77 -5.21 -8.03
CA ALA A 71 2.27 -5.04 -9.38
C ALA A 71 2.77 -3.72 -10.03
N CYS A 72 2.71 -2.59 -9.32
CA CYS A 72 3.22 -1.30 -9.80
C CYS A 72 4.72 -1.35 -10.08
N ASN A 73 5.51 -1.95 -9.18
CA ASN A 73 6.94 -2.12 -9.38
C ASN A 73 7.25 -2.98 -10.63
N HIS A 74 6.48 -4.05 -10.84
CA HIS A 74 6.61 -4.88 -12.04
C HIS A 74 6.23 -4.14 -13.32
N ALA A 75 5.21 -3.28 -13.26
CA ALA A 75 4.70 -2.51 -14.40
C ALA A 75 5.49 -1.23 -14.69
N HIS A 76 6.49 -0.90 -13.86
CA HIS A 76 7.14 0.42 -13.83
C HIS A 76 6.13 1.59 -13.79
N HIS A 77 5.04 1.39 -13.05
CA HIS A 77 4.03 2.43 -12.84
C HIS A 77 4.41 3.32 -11.67
N ASP A 78 4.06 4.59 -11.80
CA ASP A 78 4.18 5.54 -10.69
C ASP A 78 3.21 5.17 -9.57
N PHE A 79 3.73 5.07 -8.34
CA PHE A 79 2.94 4.76 -7.16
C PHE A 79 2.00 5.91 -6.79
N ASP A 80 2.33 7.14 -7.16
CA ASP A 80 1.53 8.32 -6.84
C ASP A 80 0.13 8.24 -7.46
N MET A 81 -0.02 7.54 -8.60
CA MET A 81 -1.33 7.30 -9.23
C MET A 81 -2.22 6.35 -8.43
N CYS A 82 -1.65 5.57 -7.50
CA CYS A 82 -2.37 4.57 -6.71
C CYS A 82 -2.70 5.04 -5.29
N ILE A 83 -2.18 6.20 -4.86
CA ILE A 83 -2.45 6.77 -3.54
C ILE A 83 -3.58 7.79 -3.68
N ALA A 84 -4.63 7.67 -2.86
CA ALA A 84 -5.68 8.68 -2.88
C ALA A 84 -5.13 10.05 -2.43
N PRO A 85 -5.57 11.17 -3.05
CA PRO A 85 -5.03 12.49 -2.77
C PRO A 85 -5.04 12.89 -1.30
N VAL A 86 -6.01 12.42 -0.52
CA VAL A 86 -6.15 12.67 0.93
C VAL A 86 -4.94 12.22 1.77
N TYR A 87 -4.11 11.33 1.24
CA TYR A 87 -2.88 10.85 1.89
C TYR A 87 -1.62 11.58 1.40
N THR A 88 -1.75 12.54 0.48
CA THR A 88 -0.60 13.34 0.01
C THR A 88 -0.19 14.37 1.06
N LEU A 89 1.10 14.68 1.11
CA LEU A 89 1.62 15.72 2.00
C LEU A 89 0.92 17.06 1.74
N GLU A 90 0.67 17.40 0.48
CA GLU A 90 -0.05 18.61 0.08
C GLU A 90 -1.44 18.70 0.75
N HIS A 91 -2.26 17.65 0.63
CA HIS A 91 -3.59 17.63 1.24
C HIS A 91 -3.52 17.68 2.77
N VAL A 92 -2.58 16.95 3.38
CA VAL A 92 -2.39 16.95 4.83
C VAL A 92 -1.96 18.35 5.30
N SER A 93 -0.97 18.96 4.66
CA SER A 93 -0.49 20.31 4.97
C SER A 93 -1.59 21.36 4.85
N HIS A 94 -2.40 21.30 3.80
CA HIS A 94 -3.56 22.19 3.63
C HIS A 94 -4.58 22.02 4.76
N GLY A 95 -4.81 20.79 5.24
CA GLY A 95 -5.69 20.54 6.39
C GLY A 95 -5.19 21.16 7.71
N TYR A 96 -3.89 21.43 7.82
CA TYR A 96 -3.27 22.06 8.99
C TYR A 96 -2.91 23.54 8.76
N GLU A 97 -3.21 24.09 7.59
CA GLU A 97 -2.86 25.46 7.25
C GLU A 97 -3.53 26.44 8.22
N GLY A 98 -2.73 27.31 8.84
CA GLY A 98 -3.21 28.27 9.84
C GLY A 98 -3.56 27.69 11.22
N LEU A 99 -3.43 26.37 11.45
CA LEU A 99 -3.68 25.75 12.76
C LEU A 99 -2.46 25.79 13.70
N PHE A 100 -1.26 25.90 13.14
CA PHE A 100 -0.02 25.99 13.93
C PHE A 100 0.49 27.42 13.95
N VAL A 101 0.79 27.91 15.15
CA VAL A 101 1.51 29.18 15.37
C VAL A 101 3.01 28.86 15.50
N GLU A 102 3.87 29.71 14.94
CA GLU A 102 5.32 29.56 15.10
C GLU A 102 5.69 29.53 16.59
N LEU A 103 6.24 28.39 17.04
CA LEU A 103 6.82 28.30 18.37
C LEU A 103 8.10 29.13 18.38
N ARG A 104 8.08 30.24 19.12
CA ARG A 104 9.29 31.02 19.37
C ARG A 104 10.27 30.17 20.19
N ASN A 105 11.48 29.97 19.66
CA ASN A 105 12.57 29.40 20.44
C ASN A 105 12.91 30.37 21.59
N GLU A 106 12.46 30.06 22.81
CA GLU A 106 12.99 30.68 24.00
C GLU A 106 14.43 30.21 24.17
N ARG A 107 15.38 31.13 23.96
CA ARG A 107 16.79 30.88 24.28
C ARG A 107 16.90 30.80 25.81
N VAL A 108 17.05 29.58 26.32
CA VAL A 108 17.49 29.31 27.69
C VAL A 108 18.99 29.57 27.78
#